data_AF-A0A2M7CQP6-F1
#
_entry.id   AF-A0A2M7CQP6-F1
#
_cell.length_a   1.000
_cell.length_b   1.000
_cell.length_c   1.000
_cell.angle_alpha   90.00
_cell.angle_beta   90.00
_cell.angle_gamma   90.00
#
_symmetry.space_group_name_H-M   'P 1'
#
loop_
_entity.id
_entity.type
_entity.pdbx_description
1 polymer ?
#
loop_
_entity_poly.entity_id
_entity_poly.type
_entity_poly.pdbx_seq_one_letter_code
_entity_poly.pdbx_strand_id
1 'polypeptide(L)'
;MENENLKTENNKDYLLPASIVIAALLIAGAWIYTAGLKNIEPKKSSQELGKIAPNIENVKLVSADDHIFGNPNAEIKIIEFSDMECPFCKRFHATMKQVINEYGDKVAWIYRHF
;
A
#
# COMPACT_ATOMS: atom_id res chain seq x y z
N MET A 1 -52.92 -61.42 0.74
CA MET A 1 -53.05 -60.09 0.14
C MET A 1 -51.65 -59.51 0.19
N GLU A 2 -50.77 -60.02 -0.68
CA GLU A 2 -50.43 -59.44 -2.00
C GLU A 2 -49.18 -58.54 -1.81
N ASN A 3 -48.02 -59.01 -2.30
CA ASN A 3 -47.36 -58.64 -3.56
C ASN A 3 -46.61 -57.27 -3.39
N GLU A 4 -45.37 -57.07 -3.80
CA GLU A 4 -44.63 -57.55 -4.96
C GLU A 4 -43.14 -57.72 -4.69
N ASN A 5 -42.60 -58.76 -5.32
CA ASN A 5 -41.21 -58.86 -5.74
C ASN A 5 -41.02 -57.90 -6.92
N LEU A 6 -40.15 -56.88 -6.85
CA LEU A 6 -39.74 -56.11 -8.03
C LEU A 6 -38.23 -55.79 -7.99
N LYS A 7 -37.49 -56.73 -8.60
CA LYS A 7 -36.26 -56.57 -9.39
C LYS A 7 -35.16 -55.67 -8.82
N THR A 8 -34.22 -56.27 -8.07
CA THR A 8 -32.88 -55.71 -7.87
C THR A 8 -31.86 -56.47 -8.73
N GLU A 9 -31.99 -56.37 -10.05
CA GLU A 9 -31.16 -57.07 -11.04
C GLU A 9 -30.43 -56.05 -11.93
N ASN A 10 -29.13 -56.25 -12.13
CA ASN A 10 -28.25 -55.66 -13.15
C ASN A 10 -27.83 -54.17 -13.04
N ASN A 11 -28.43 -53.38 -12.14
CA ASN A 11 -28.09 -51.96 -12.04
C ASN A 11 -26.89 -51.69 -11.10
N LYS A 12 -26.63 -52.58 -10.13
CA LYS A 12 -25.62 -52.37 -9.08
C LYS A 12 -24.18 -52.33 -9.61
N ASP A 13 -23.89 -53.05 -10.69
CA ASP A 13 -22.56 -53.08 -11.30
C ASP A 13 -22.20 -51.77 -11.99
N TYR A 14 -23.21 -51.02 -12.47
CA TYR A 14 -23.03 -49.67 -13.02
C TYR A 14 -23.18 -48.57 -11.96
N LEU A 15 -23.83 -48.82 -10.81
CA LEU A 15 -23.91 -47.85 -9.72
C LEU A 15 -22.54 -47.51 -9.15
N LEU A 16 -21.62 -48.49 -9.09
CA LEU A 16 -20.26 -48.27 -8.62
C LEU A 16 -19.47 -47.32 -9.54
N PRO A 17 -19.33 -47.57 -10.86
CA PRO A 17 -18.66 -46.63 -11.76
C PRO A 17 -19.45 -45.32 -11.98
N ALA A 18 -20.79 -45.35 -12.01
CA ALA A 18 -21.59 -44.14 -12.21
C ALA A 18 -21.44 -43.15 -11.04
N SER A 19 -21.41 -43.64 -9.80
CA SER A 19 -21.19 -42.78 -8.64
C SER A 19 -19.79 -42.14 -8.63
N ILE A 20 -18.76 -42.86 -9.08
CA ILE A 20 -17.39 -42.33 -9.25
C ILE A 20 -17.37 -41.18 -10.27
N VAL A 21 -18.04 -41.35 -11.41
CA VAL A 21 -18.11 -40.31 -12.45
C VAL A 21 -18.87 -39.08 -11.97
N ILE A 22 -20.00 -39.27 -11.28
CA ILE A 22 -20.79 -38.17 -10.70
C ILE A 22 -19.96 -37.42 -9.65
N ALA A 23 -19.26 -38.13 -8.77
CA ALA A 23 -18.37 -37.52 -7.78
C ALA A 23 -17.24 -36.72 -8.44
N ALA A 24 -16.61 -37.26 -9.49
CA ALA A 24 -15.57 -36.56 -10.24
C ALA A 24 -16.08 -35.26 -10.89
N LEU A 25 -17.29 -35.29 -11.46
CA LEU A 25 -17.93 -34.10 -12.04
C LEU A 25 -18.25 -33.04 -10.99
N LEU A 26 -18.73 -33.43 -9.81
CA LEU A 26 -19.02 -32.50 -8.72
C LEU A 26 -17.75 -31.86 -8.17
N ILE A 27 -16.68 -32.63 -7.98
CA ILE A 27 -15.39 -32.11 -7.51
C ILE A 27 -14.82 -31.13 -8.55
N ALA A 28 -14.81 -31.49 -9.84
CA ALA A 28 -14.34 -30.61 -10.90
C ALA A 28 -15.18 -29.32 -11.00
N GLY A 29 -16.51 -29.43 -10.93
CA GLY A 29 -17.41 -28.28 -10.93
C GLY A 29 -17.20 -27.37 -9.72
N ALA A 30 -17.00 -27.94 -8.53
CA ALA A 30 -16.71 -27.17 -7.32
C ALA A 30 -15.35 -26.45 -7.42
N TRP A 31 -14.32 -27.10 -7.95
CA TRP A 31 -13.02 -26.46 -8.22
C TRP A 31 -13.16 -25.32 -9.22
N ILE A 32 -13.94 -25.47 -10.29
CA ILE A 32 -14.17 -24.41 -11.29
C ILE A 32 -15.01 -23.27 -10.69
N TYR A 33 -16.02 -23.57 -9.88
CA TYR A 33 -16.85 -22.55 -9.21
C TYR A 33 -16.03 -21.75 -8.20
N THR A 34 -15.17 -22.41 -7.41
CA THR A 34 -14.32 -21.78 -6.41
C THR A 34 -13.11 -21.07 -7.03
N ALA A 35 -12.50 -21.63 -8.09
CA ALA A 35 -11.40 -21.00 -8.82
C ALA A 35 -11.87 -19.91 -9.79
N GLY A 36 -13.09 -19.98 -10.31
CA GLY A 36 -13.69 -18.97 -11.19
C GLY A 36 -14.01 -17.64 -10.50
N LEU A 37 -14.02 -17.63 -9.17
CA LEU A 37 -14.09 -16.40 -8.34
C LEU A 37 -12.70 -15.78 -8.06
N LYS A 38 -11.59 -16.34 -8.59
CA LYS A 38 -10.23 -15.77 -8.47
C LYS A 38 -9.96 -14.60 -9.43
N ASN A 39 -10.93 -13.70 -9.59
CA ASN A 39 -10.69 -12.34 -10.08
C ASN A 39 -11.12 -11.28 -9.06
N ILE A 40 -11.28 -11.67 -7.80
CA ILE A 40 -11.11 -10.72 -6.70
C ILE A 40 -9.65 -10.88 -6.28
N GLU A 41 -8.78 -10.13 -6.97
CA GLU A 41 -7.47 -9.80 -6.41
C GLU A 41 -7.70 -9.43 -4.95
N PRO A 42 -6.91 -9.94 -3.99
CA PRO A 42 -6.86 -9.31 -2.69
C PRO A 42 -6.48 -7.86 -2.99
N LYS A 43 -7.44 -6.92 -2.88
CA LYS A 43 -7.14 -5.50 -2.81
C LYS A 43 -6.20 -5.42 -1.64
N LYS A 44 -4.90 -5.42 -1.96
CA LYS A 44 -3.82 -5.38 -1.01
C LYS A 44 -4.16 -4.15 -0.20
N SER A 45 -4.64 -4.39 1.02
CA SER A 45 -4.68 -3.38 2.07
C SER A 45 -3.21 -3.15 2.45
N SER A 46 -2.45 -2.67 1.48
CA SER A 46 -1.35 -1.77 1.72
C SER A 46 -2.04 -0.60 2.38
N GLN A 47 -1.77 -0.46 3.67
CA GLN A 47 -2.03 0.74 4.45
C GLN A 47 -1.97 1.96 3.52
N GLU A 48 -3.01 2.78 3.56
CA GLU A 48 -2.97 4.16 3.03
C GLU A 48 -1.90 4.96 3.80
N LEU A 49 -0.65 4.63 3.51
CA LEU A 49 0.55 5.40 3.79
C LEU A 49 1.25 5.69 2.46
N GLY A 50 0.47 5.82 1.39
CA GLY A 50 0.94 5.93 0.02
C GLY A 50 0.03 6.74 -0.91
N LYS A 51 -0.90 7.54 -0.37
CA LYS A 51 -1.65 8.53 -1.15
C LYS A 51 -2.14 9.73 -0.35
N ILE A 52 -1.33 10.18 0.61
CA ILE A 52 -1.22 11.63 0.82
C ILE A 52 -0.09 12.03 -0.12
N ALA A 53 -0.38 12.17 -1.42
CA ALA A 53 0.48 13.04 -2.20
C ALA A 53 0.33 14.40 -1.52
N PRO A 54 1.39 14.97 -0.90
CA PRO A 54 1.29 16.32 -0.41
C PRO A 54 0.75 17.15 -1.57
N ASN A 55 -0.25 17.99 -1.31
CA ASN A 55 -0.67 18.97 -2.28
C ASN A 55 0.50 19.96 -2.42
N ILE A 56 1.46 19.62 -3.29
CA ILE A 56 2.67 20.41 -3.59
C ILE A 56 2.30 21.68 -4.37
N GLU A 57 1.05 21.82 -4.83
CA GLU A 57 0.58 22.99 -5.58
C GLU A 57 0.77 24.30 -4.80
N ASN A 58 0.71 24.23 -3.46
CA ASN A 58 0.80 25.41 -2.60
C ASN A 58 2.18 25.64 -1.95
N VAL A 59 3.20 24.83 -2.30
CA VAL A 59 4.55 25.01 -1.74
C VAL A 59 5.43 25.74 -2.76
N LYS A 60 5.82 26.98 -2.46
CA LYS A 60 6.78 27.74 -3.29
C LYS A 60 8.08 26.93 -3.42
N LEU A 61 8.44 26.59 -4.66
CA LEU A 61 9.71 25.93 -4.98
C LEU A 61 10.90 26.73 -4.45
N VAL A 62 11.99 26.03 -4.13
CA VAL A 62 13.24 26.67 -3.72
C VAL A 62 13.83 27.41 -4.90
N SER A 63 14.19 28.67 -4.68
CA SER A 63 14.73 29.59 -5.68
C SER A 63 16.06 30.18 -5.19
N ALA A 64 16.86 30.73 -6.10
CA ALA A 64 18.12 31.39 -5.74
C ALA A 64 17.93 32.62 -4.83
N ASP A 65 16.72 33.18 -4.78
CA ASP A 65 16.37 34.32 -3.93
C ASP A 65 16.08 33.92 -2.48
N ASP A 66 15.95 32.63 -2.17
CA ASP A 66 15.74 32.18 -0.79
C ASP A 66 17.06 32.20 0.00
N HIS A 67 16.99 32.35 1.33
CA HIS A 67 18.19 32.30 2.18
C HIS A 67 18.61 30.84 2.39
N ILE A 68 19.70 30.42 1.75
CA ILE A 68 20.18 29.03 1.78
C ILE A 68 21.47 28.93 2.59
N PHE A 69 21.47 28.01 3.56
CA PHE A 69 22.63 27.59 4.33
C PHE A 69 23.04 26.16 3.91
N GLY A 70 24.34 25.92 3.78
CA GLY A 70 24.88 24.64 3.31
C GLY A 70 24.98 24.57 1.77
N ASN A 71 24.96 23.36 1.22
CA ASN A 71 25.07 23.12 -0.22
C ASN A 71 23.70 23.32 -0.92
N PRO A 72 23.52 24.29 -1.81
CA PRO A 72 22.24 24.50 -2.51
C PRO A 72 21.79 23.30 -3.36
N ASN A 73 22.75 22.47 -3.79
CA ASN A 73 22.52 21.26 -4.58
C ASN A 73 22.37 20.01 -3.72
N ALA A 74 22.28 20.15 -2.39
CA ALA A 74 22.06 19.03 -1.50
C ALA A 74 20.82 18.22 -1.90
N GLU A 75 20.94 16.89 -1.71
CA GLU A 75 19.86 15.94 -1.92
C GLU A 75 18.68 16.24 -1.00
N ILE A 76 18.97 16.57 0.27
CA ILE A 76 17.95 16.92 1.26
C ILE A 76 17.86 18.44 1.38
N LYS A 77 16.65 18.97 1.23
CA LYS A 77 16.34 20.39 1.40
C LYS A 77 15.29 20.58 2.49
N ILE A 78 15.61 21.36 3.52
CA ILE A 78 14.72 21.67 4.63
C ILE A 78 14.28 23.12 4.50
N ILE A 79 12.99 23.35 4.27
CA ILE A 79 12.42 24.70 4.25
C ILE A 79 11.88 25.01 5.63
N GLU A 80 12.47 25.99 6.31
CA GLU A 80 12.02 26.51 7.60
C GLU A 80 11.31 27.85 7.39
N PHE A 81 10.07 27.95 7.85
CA PHE A 81 9.37 29.22 8.03
C PHE A 81 9.56 29.68 9.46
N SER A 82 10.10 30.89 9.65
CA SER A 82 10.59 31.33 10.95
C SER A 82 10.46 32.84 11.12
N ASP A 83 10.09 33.26 12.33
CA ASP A 83 9.99 34.66 12.71
C ASP A 83 11.14 35.01 13.68
N MET A 84 11.80 36.14 13.47
CA MET A 84 12.87 36.64 14.33
C MET A 84 12.37 37.03 15.73
N GLU A 85 11.08 37.35 15.87
CA GLU A 85 10.45 37.70 17.15
C GLU A 85 9.97 36.47 17.94
N CYS A 86 9.89 35.30 17.29
CA CYS A 86 9.40 34.08 17.93
C CYS A 86 10.46 33.45 18.88
N PRO A 87 10.19 33.33 20.19
CA PRO A 87 11.14 32.75 21.15
C PRO A 87 11.45 31.26 20.90
N PHE A 88 10.53 30.54 20.26
CA PHE A 88 10.76 29.14 19.89
C PHE A 88 11.69 29.03 18.67
N CYS A 89 11.46 29.83 17.62
CA CYS A 89 12.33 29.91 16.44
C CYS A 89 13.79 30.21 16.83
N LYS A 90 13.99 31.15 17.76
CA LYS A 90 15.33 31.45 18.30
C LYS A 90 16.03 30.24 18.91
N ARG A 91 15.31 29.38 19.66
CA ARG A 91 15.87 28.16 20.24
C ARG A 91 16.11 27.10 19.16
N PHE A 92 15.17 26.93 18.23
CA PHE A 92 15.26 25.96 17.14
C PHE A 92 16.41 26.25 16.17
N HIS A 93 16.76 27.53 15.97
CA HIS A 93 17.90 27.94 15.15
C HIS A 93 19.22 27.26 15.58
N ALA A 94 19.42 26.95 16.87
CA ALA A 94 20.58 26.20 17.33
C ALA A 94 20.58 24.75 16.81
N THR A 95 19.42 24.11 16.77
CA THR A 95 19.25 22.76 16.22
C THR A 95 19.53 22.72 14.72
N MET A 96 19.03 23.70 13.95
CA MET A 96 19.31 23.73 12.51
C MET A 96 20.79 23.95 12.20
N LYS A 97 21.50 24.74 13.01
CA LYS A 97 22.96 24.85 12.91
C LYS A 97 23.67 23.53 13.20
N GLN A 98 23.21 22.75 14.18
CA GLN A 98 23.76 21.42 14.44
C GLN A 98 23.55 20.49 13.24
N VAL A 99 22.36 20.50 12.63
CA VAL A 99 22.08 19.71 11.42
C VAL A 99 23.03 20.08 10.28
N ILE A 100 23.20 21.36 9.96
CA ILE A 100 24.12 21.77 8.89
C ILE A 100 25.57 21.36 9.22
N ASN A 101 26.00 21.48 10.47
CA ASN A 101 27.35 21.10 10.87
C ASN A 101 27.59 19.57 10.82
N GLU A 102 26.60 18.76 11.17
CA GLU A 102 26.73 17.31 11.23
C GLU A 102 26.60 16.65 9.85
N TYR A 103 25.68 17.15 9.02
CA TYR A 103 25.38 16.54 7.72
C TYR A 103 26.09 17.21 6.54
N GLY A 104 26.65 18.41 6.72
CA GLY A 104 27.45 19.13 5.73
C GLY A 104 26.73 19.28 4.39
N ASP A 105 27.39 18.86 3.30
CA ASP A 105 26.90 19.01 1.93
C ASP A 105 25.66 18.17 1.58
N LYS A 106 25.20 17.31 2.50
CA LYS A 106 24.02 16.46 2.29
C LYS A 106 22.71 17.20 2.54
N VAL A 107 22.75 18.34 3.25
CA VAL A 107 21.56 19.10 3.65
C VAL A 107 21.70 20.57 3.25
N ALA A 108 20.65 21.09 2.61
CA ALA A 108 20.43 22.52 2.46
C ALA A 108 19.35 22.97 3.44
N TRP A 109 19.60 24.03 4.17
CA TRP A 109 18.59 24.68 5.00
C TRP A 109 18.16 25.98 4.36
N ILE A 110 16.88 26.07 4.01
CA ILE A 110 16.26 27.22 3.36
C ILE A 110 15.43 27.95 4.41
N TYR A 111 15.85 29.16 4.77
CA TYR A 111 15.16 30.00 5.73
C TYR A 111 14.23 30.98 5.02
N ARG A 112 12.95 30.96 5.40
CA ARG A 112 11.93 31.91 4.93
C ARG A 112 11.33 32.63 6.13
N HIS A 113 11.35 33.95 6.08
CA HIS A 113 10.68 34.75 7.09
C HIS A 113 9.16 34.65 6.93
N PHE A 114 8.44 34.57 8.05
CA PHE A 114 6.98 34.60 8.14
C PHE A 114 6.57 35.56 9.26
#